data_AF-A0A8H8D604-F1
#
_entry.id   AF-A0A8H8D604-F1
#
_cell.length_a   1.000
_cell.length_b   1.000
_cell.length_c   1.000
_cell.angle_alpha   90.00
_cell.angle_beta   90.00
_cell.angle_gamma   90.00
#
_symmetry.space_group_name_H-M   'P 1'
#
loop_
_entity.id
_entity.type
_entity.pdbx_description
1 polymer ?
#
loop_
_entity_poly.entity_id
_entity_poly.type
_entity_poly.pdbx_seq_one_letter_code
_entity_poly.pdbx_strand_id
1 'polypeptide(L)'
;MGIMLLDEGIHRFTLIKNAFLTVYASLFTPSAQDWGGFQYNPNTGHDFALEDSVNVVITHGPPRGVMDYTVSHQRVECPHLFTAIARSRPQMHCFGHIHEGWRAKTVIWSDNPAHFADIDLHPFVELI
;
A
#
# COMPACT_ATOMS: atom_id res chain seq x y z
N MET A 1 -2.62 -27.36 -4.35
CA MET A 1 -2.40 -25.90 -4.29
C MET A 1 -3.75 -25.22 -4.27
N GLY A 2 -3.90 -24.17 -3.47
CA GLY A 2 -5.15 -23.42 -3.35
C GLY A 2 -4.88 -21.92 -3.36
N ILE A 3 -5.90 -21.14 -3.72
CA ILE A 3 -5.90 -19.69 -3.58
C ILE A 3 -6.42 -19.38 -2.17
N MET A 4 -5.70 -18.56 -1.42
CA MET A 4 -6.18 -18.04 -0.13
C MET A 4 -6.60 -16.58 -0.34
N LEU A 5 -7.87 -16.30 -0.10
CA LEU A 5 -8.38 -14.94 -0.03
C LEU A 5 -8.16 -14.43 1.39
N LEU A 6 -7.58 -13.24 1.50
CA LEU A 6 -7.34 -12.57 2.77
C LEU A 6 -8.38 -11.46 2.94
N ASP A 7 -9.09 -11.50 4.06
CA ASP A 7 -9.88 -10.36 4.50
C ASP A 7 -8.95 -9.22 4.96
N GLU A 8 -9.52 -8.02 5.15
CA GLU A 8 -8.74 -6.91 5.69
C GLU A 8 -8.16 -7.25 7.07
N GLY A 9 -6.86 -6.98 7.25
CA GLY A 9 -6.20 -7.12 8.54
C GLY A 9 -4.79 -7.72 8.44
N ILE A 10 -4.28 -8.13 9.60
CA ILE A 10 -2.94 -8.70 9.76
C ILE A 10 -3.00 -10.22 9.70
N HIS A 11 -2.19 -10.78 8.81
CA HIS A 11 -2.06 -12.21 8.56
C HIS A 11 -0.62 -12.64 8.81
N ARG A 12 -0.43 -13.71 9.59
CA ARG A 12 0.90 -14.19 9.95
C ARG A 12 1.11 -15.60 9.42
N PHE A 13 2.13 -15.74 8.58
CA PHE A 13 2.50 -17.00 7.95
C PHE A 13 3.79 -17.52 8.56
N THR A 14 3.80 -18.79 8.95
CA THR A 14 5.02 -19.48 9.36
C THR A 14 5.76 -19.95 8.12
N LEU A 15 6.97 -19.44 7.92
CA LEU A 15 7.87 -19.85 6.86
C LEU A 15 8.70 -21.06 7.29
N ILE A 16 9.50 -21.58 6.35
CA ILE A 16 10.52 -22.59 6.66
C ILE A 16 11.43 -22.09 7.80
N LYS A 17 11.88 -23.02 8.65
CA LYS A 17 12.77 -22.72 9.79
C LYS A 17 12.16 -21.78 10.85
N ASN A 18 10.84 -21.81 11.04
CA ASN A 18 10.13 -21.06 12.09
C ASN A 18 10.28 -19.53 12.00
N ALA A 19 10.65 -19.00 10.84
CA ALA A 19 10.54 -17.58 10.57
C ALA A 19 9.06 -17.20 10.35
N PHE A 20 8.72 -15.93 10.57
CA PHE A 20 7.38 -15.41 10.35
C PHE A 20 7.37 -14.35 9.27
N LEU A 21 6.35 -14.39 8.42
CA LEU A 21 5.99 -13.33 7.50
C LEU A 21 4.67 -12.70 7.98
N THR A 22 4.72 -11.43 8.34
CA THR A 22 3.55 -10.66 8.75
C THR A 22 3.11 -9.79 7.57
N VAL A 23 1.89 -10.04 7.10
CA VAL A 23 1.30 -9.37 5.93
C VAL A 23 0.07 -8.60 6.37
N TYR A 24 -0.03 -7.33 6.04
CA TYR A 24 -1.30 -6.60 6.09
C TYR A 24 -1.95 -6.64 4.72
N ALA A 25 -3.25 -6.96 4.67
CA ALA A 25 -4.04 -6.91 3.44
C ALA A 25 -5.21 -5.93 3.60
N SER A 26 -5.52 -5.16 2.56
CA SER A 26 -6.77 -4.39 2.48
C SER A 26 -7.24 -4.23 1.04
N LEU A 27 -8.52 -4.50 0.82
CA LEU A 27 -9.17 -4.35 -0.48
C LEU A 27 -9.79 -2.95 -0.65
N PHE A 28 -9.80 -2.13 0.40
CA PHE A 28 -10.52 -0.87 0.44
C PHE A 28 -9.88 0.20 -0.43
N THR A 29 -10.69 0.86 -1.26
CA THR A 29 -10.27 1.93 -2.17
C THR A 29 -11.19 3.16 -2.05
N PRO A 30 -10.68 4.39 -2.14
CA PRO A 30 -11.51 5.58 -2.05
C PRO A 30 -12.41 5.71 -3.29
N SER A 31 -13.70 6.02 -3.09
CA SER A 31 -14.64 6.32 -4.18
C SER A 31 -15.68 7.35 -3.76
N ALA A 32 -15.88 8.38 -4.59
CA ALA A 32 -16.90 9.41 -4.36
C ALA A 32 -18.34 8.90 -4.59
N GLN A 33 -18.47 7.76 -5.25
CA GLN A 33 -19.73 7.10 -5.56
C GLN A 33 -19.69 5.72 -4.91
N ASP A 34 -20.79 5.31 -4.29
CA ASP A 34 -20.91 3.96 -3.74
C ASP A 34 -21.36 3.02 -4.87
N TRP A 35 -20.40 2.32 -5.47
CA TRP A 35 -20.68 1.31 -6.50
C TRP A 35 -20.94 -0.08 -5.90
N GLY A 36 -20.98 -0.19 -4.57
CA GLY A 36 -20.90 -1.46 -3.85
C GLY A 36 -19.48 -2.06 -3.89
N GLY A 37 -19.17 -2.89 -2.89
CA GLY A 37 -17.88 -3.57 -2.76
C GLY A 37 -16.93 -2.92 -1.75
N PHE A 38 -15.61 -3.08 -1.95
CA PHE A 38 -14.56 -2.61 -1.04
C PHE A 38 -14.24 -1.13 -1.25
N GLN A 39 -15.24 -0.26 -1.10
CA GLN A 39 -15.12 1.18 -1.29
C GLN A 39 -15.39 1.94 0.01
N TYR A 40 -14.75 3.08 0.20
CA TYR A 40 -15.05 4.02 1.28
C TYR A 40 -15.08 5.45 0.77
N ASN A 41 -15.77 6.31 1.52
CA ASN A 41 -15.89 7.72 1.17
C ASN A 41 -14.56 8.46 1.41
N PRO A 42 -13.96 9.10 0.39
CA PRO A 42 -12.69 9.82 0.53
C PRO A 42 -12.72 10.92 1.60
N ASN A 43 -13.90 11.49 1.89
CA ASN A 43 -14.06 12.58 2.87
C ASN A 43 -14.10 12.06 4.31
N THR A 44 -14.53 10.82 4.54
CA THR A 44 -14.51 10.20 5.88
C THR A 44 -13.22 9.42 6.11
N GLY A 45 -12.54 9.04 5.03
CA GLY A 45 -11.34 8.21 5.08
C GLY A 45 -11.64 6.75 5.42
N HIS A 46 -10.56 5.99 5.56
CA HIS A 46 -10.54 4.60 6.00
C HIS A 46 -9.36 4.43 6.94
N ASP A 47 -9.58 3.76 8.06
CA ASP A 47 -8.51 3.50 9.03
C ASP A 47 -7.79 2.19 8.67
N PHE A 48 -6.60 2.33 8.10
CA PHE A 48 -5.73 1.19 7.84
C PHE A 48 -5.02 0.81 9.13
N ALA A 49 -5.49 -0.27 9.76
CA ALA A 49 -4.99 -0.81 11.03
C ALA A 49 -3.60 -1.48 10.88
N LEU A 50 -2.62 -0.71 10.39
CA LEU A 50 -1.23 -1.10 10.23
C LEU A 50 -0.49 -0.93 11.55
N GLU A 51 0.06 -2.04 12.07
CA GLU A 51 0.88 -2.09 13.28
C GLU A 51 2.39 -1.94 12.97
N ASP A 52 3.15 -1.55 14.01
CA ASP A 52 4.61 -1.37 13.99
C ASP A 52 5.34 -2.72 13.95
N SER A 53 5.20 -3.49 12.86
CA SER A 53 6.01 -4.70 12.58
C SER A 53 5.63 -5.43 11.28
N VAL A 54 4.74 -4.86 10.47
CA VAL A 54 4.30 -5.51 9.22
C VAL A 54 5.47 -5.57 8.23
N ASN A 55 5.73 -6.78 7.70
CA ASN A 55 6.79 -6.98 6.71
C ASN A 55 6.33 -6.54 5.32
N VAL A 56 5.11 -6.95 4.94
CA VAL A 56 4.53 -6.70 3.62
C VAL A 56 3.15 -6.08 3.78
N VAL A 57 2.91 -4.98 3.09
CA VAL A 57 1.57 -4.41 2.95
C VAL A 57 1.06 -4.68 1.55
N ILE A 58 -0.20 -5.14 1.45
CA ILE A 58 -0.89 -5.36 0.19
C ILE A 58 -2.17 -4.54 0.22
N THR A 59 -2.30 -3.58 -0.68
CA THR A 59 -3.52 -2.76 -0.81
C THR A 59 -4.07 -2.85 -2.23
N HIS A 60 -5.37 -2.57 -2.40
CA HIS A 60 -5.96 -2.52 -3.73
C HIS A 60 -5.31 -1.43 -4.59
N GLY A 61 -5.29 -0.19 -4.09
CA GLY A 61 -4.74 0.98 -4.79
C GLY A 61 -3.45 1.53 -4.18
N PRO A 62 -2.78 2.46 -4.90
CA PRO A 62 -1.54 3.08 -4.47
C PRO A 62 -1.73 4.09 -3.33
N PRO A 63 -0.69 4.34 -2.50
CA PRO A 63 -0.69 5.48 -1.60
C PRO A 63 -0.47 6.78 -2.37
N ARG A 64 -1.00 7.89 -1.85
CA ARG A 64 -0.83 9.23 -2.42
C ARG A 64 0.64 9.56 -2.71
N GLY A 65 0.92 10.00 -3.94
CA GLY A 65 2.23 10.43 -4.39
C GLY A 65 3.23 9.32 -4.71
N VAL A 66 2.84 8.05 -4.61
CA VAL A 66 3.68 6.91 -4.99
C VAL A 66 3.02 6.16 -6.12
N MET A 67 3.50 6.40 -7.35
CA MET A 67 3.03 5.71 -8.55
C MET A 67 1.50 5.76 -8.73
N ASP A 68 0.89 6.91 -8.41
CA ASP A 68 -0.56 7.13 -8.31
C ASP A 68 -1.20 7.80 -9.54
N TYR A 69 -0.46 7.89 -10.65
CA TYR A 69 -0.90 8.53 -11.89
C TYR A 69 -1.42 7.53 -12.92
N THR A 70 -2.61 7.79 -13.44
CA THR A 70 -3.14 7.09 -14.63
C THR A 70 -2.60 7.72 -15.92
N VAL A 71 -2.80 7.03 -17.05
CA VAL A 71 -2.48 7.57 -18.40
C VAL A 71 -3.21 8.87 -18.71
N SER A 72 -4.37 9.10 -18.09
CA SER A 72 -5.14 10.35 -18.21
C SER A 72 -4.67 11.44 -17.24
N HIS A 73 -3.51 11.23 -16.59
CA HIS A 73 -2.90 12.14 -15.61
C HIS A 73 -3.80 12.44 -14.40
N GLN A 74 -4.70 11.52 -14.07
CA GLN A 74 -5.54 11.61 -12.88
C GLN A 74 -4.84 10.88 -11.72
N ARG A 75 -4.90 11.48 -10.54
CA ARG A 75 -4.45 10.84 -9.30
C ARG A 75 -5.58 9.98 -8.75
N VAL A 76 -5.31 8.69 -8.55
CA VAL A 76 -6.27 7.74 -7.97
C VAL A 76 -5.75 7.32 -6.59
N GLU A 77 -5.68 8.32 -5.72
CA GLU A 77 -4.90 8.30 -4.49
C GLU A 77 -5.76 8.00 -3.27
N CYS A 78 -5.17 7.30 -2.29
CA CYS A 78 -5.67 7.31 -0.91
C CYS A 78 -4.87 8.30 -0.05
N PRO A 79 -5.50 9.38 0.47
CA PRO A 79 -4.80 10.39 1.28
C PRO A 79 -4.20 9.83 2.58
N HIS A 80 -4.89 8.90 3.24
CA HIS A 80 -4.50 8.38 4.55
C HIS A 80 -3.58 7.16 4.49
N LEU A 81 -3.54 6.46 3.36
CA LEU A 81 -2.76 5.24 3.21
C LEU A 81 -1.26 5.52 3.28
N PHE A 82 -0.77 6.61 2.68
CA PHE A 82 0.65 6.96 2.76
C PHE A 82 1.09 7.12 4.23
N THR A 83 0.31 7.85 5.03
CA THR A 83 0.62 8.05 6.46
C THR A 83 0.68 6.73 7.21
N ALA A 84 -0.25 5.81 6.96
CA ALA A 84 -0.27 4.50 7.61
C ALA A 84 0.93 3.63 7.20
N ILE A 85 1.31 3.65 5.92
CA ILE A 85 2.50 2.97 5.38
C ILE A 85 3.79 3.58 5.95
N ALA A 86 3.88 4.91 6.00
CA ALA A 86 5.05 5.64 6.47
C ALA A 86 5.29 5.42 7.98
N ARG A 87 4.21 5.26 8.76
CA ARG A 87 4.27 4.87 10.17
C ARG A 87 4.81 3.45 10.34
N SER A 88 4.25 2.48 9.62
CA SER A 88 4.61 1.06 9.79
C SER A 88 5.93 0.65 9.12
N ARG A 89 6.44 1.47 8.19
CA ARG A 89 7.73 1.29 7.48
C ARG A 89 7.93 -0.15 6.97
N PRO A 90 6.99 -0.70 6.17
CA PRO A 90 7.11 -2.07 5.71
C PRO A 90 8.33 -2.25 4.81
N GLN A 91 8.81 -3.49 4.71
CA GLN A 91 9.90 -3.86 3.80
C GLN A 91 9.42 -3.85 2.34
N MET A 92 8.13 -4.08 2.13
CA MET A 92 7.50 -4.08 0.81
C MET A 92 6.05 -3.60 0.90
N HIS A 93 5.65 -2.76 -0.05
CA HIS A 93 4.25 -2.39 -0.27
C HIS A 93 3.88 -2.77 -1.71
N CYS A 94 2.98 -3.73 -1.85
CA CYS A 94 2.42 -4.15 -3.13
C CYS A 94 1.02 -3.55 -3.29
N PHE A 95 0.74 -3.00 -4.47
CA PHE A 95 -0.56 -2.44 -4.80
C PHE A 95 -0.83 -2.51 -6.31
N GLY A 96 -2.10 -2.37 -6.67
CA GLY A 96 -2.55 -2.40 -8.06
C GLY A 96 -3.43 -1.20 -8.39
N HIS A 97 -4.62 -1.48 -8.91
CA HIS A 97 -5.65 -0.51 -9.31
C HIS A 97 -5.35 0.29 -10.58
N ILE A 98 -4.09 0.60 -10.87
CA ILE A 98 -3.69 1.28 -12.11
C ILE A 98 -3.19 0.23 -13.11
N HIS A 99 -4.03 -0.10 -14.10
CA HIS A 99 -3.76 -1.19 -15.05
C HIS A 99 -2.56 -0.91 -15.98
N GLU A 100 -2.19 0.37 -16.10
CA GLU A 100 -1.11 0.85 -16.94
C GLU A 100 0.21 1.06 -16.17
N GLY A 101 0.20 0.88 -14.85
CA GLY A 101 1.36 1.09 -13.98
C GLY A 101 2.07 -0.21 -13.64
N TRP A 102 3.12 -0.56 -14.37
CA TRP A 102 4.02 -1.67 -14.04
C TRP A 102 5.38 -1.11 -13.68
N ARG A 103 5.64 -0.95 -12.37
CA ARG A 103 6.91 -0.42 -11.86
C ARG A 103 7.16 -0.88 -10.43
N ALA A 104 8.44 -0.97 -10.07
CA ALA A 104 8.89 -1.04 -8.69
C ALA A 104 9.79 0.16 -8.36
N LYS A 105 9.78 0.56 -7.07
CA LYS A 105 10.56 1.68 -6.55
C LYS A 105 11.19 1.30 -5.22
N THR A 106 12.48 1.57 -5.06
CA THR A 106 13.16 1.46 -3.77
C THR A 106 13.10 2.79 -3.03
N VAL A 107 12.73 2.73 -1.76
CA VAL A 107 12.58 3.89 -0.88
C VAL A 107 13.49 3.75 0.34
N ILE A 108 14.03 4.86 0.81
CA ILE A 108 14.70 4.94 2.11
C ILE A 108 13.78 5.70 3.05
N TRP A 109 13.45 5.09 4.19
CA TRP A 109 12.66 5.75 5.22
C TRP A 109 13.51 6.80 5.93
N SER A 110 13.04 8.05 5.93
CA SER A 110 13.60 9.09 6.80
C SER A 110 13.20 8.87 8.25
N ASP A 111 13.80 9.63 9.18
CA ASP A 111 13.50 9.52 10.60
C ASP A 111 12.05 9.92 10.94
N ASN A 112 11.43 10.80 10.14
CA ASN A 112 10.05 11.24 10.31
C ASN A 112 9.35 11.48 8.96
N PRO A 113 8.92 10.42 8.25
CA PRO A 113 8.28 10.54 6.95
C PRO A 113 6.82 10.99 7.12
N ALA A 114 6.53 12.26 6.83
CA ALA A 114 5.18 12.82 6.89
C ALA A 114 4.52 12.93 5.51
N HIS A 115 5.33 12.92 4.46
CA HIS A 115 4.92 13.12 3.08
C HIS A 115 5.73 12.24 2.11
N PHE A 116 5.19 11.95 0.91
CA PHE A 116 5.90 11.14 -0.09
C PHE A 116 7.20 11.77 -0.60
N ALA A 117 7.41 13.06 -0.33
CA ALA A 117 8.68 13.73 -0.60
C ALA A 117 9.77 13.37 0.43
N ASP A 118 9.37 12.81 1.58
CA ASP A 118 10.25 12.44 2.70
C ASP A 118 10.73 10.99 2.62
N ILE A 119 10.31 10.26 1.58
CA ILE A 119 10.97 9.02 1.18
C ILE A 119 12.02 9.37 0.14
N ASP A 120 13.30 9.27 0.51
CA ASP A 120 14.38 9.49 -0.44
C ASP A 120 14.29 8.43 -1.52
N LEU A 121 14.25 8.89 -2.76
CA LEU A 121 14.25 8.00 -3.91
C LEU A 121 15.69 7.57 -4.12
N HIS A 122 15.95 6.27 -4.05
CA HIS A 122 17.24 5.80 -4.51
C HIS A 122 17.38 6.21 -5.99
N PRO A 123 18.43 6.95 -6.38
CA PRO A 123 18.51 7.60 -7.71
C PRO A 123 18.58 6.62 -8.89
N PHE A 124 18.59 5.31 -8.63
CA PHE A 124 18.78 4.26 -9.63
C PHE A 124 17.98 3.00 -9.31
N VAL A 125 16.65 3.02 -9.35
CA VAL A 125 15.87 1.78 -9.51
C VAL A 125 14.54 2.07 -10.24
N GLU A 126 14.53 1.85 -11.55
CA GLU A 126 13.33 1.40 -12.28
C GLU A 126 13.53 -0.11 -12.45
N LEU A 127 12.73 -0.92 -11.75
CA LEU A 127 12.63 -2.36 -12.04
C LEU A 127 11.31 -2.59 -12.77
N ILE A 128 11.47 -3.25 -13.91
CA ILE A 128 10.51 -3.60 -14.97
C ILE A 128 9.37 -4.45 -14.42
#